data_AF-A0A420VX93-F1
#
_entry.id   AF-A0A420VX93-F1
#
_cell.length_a   1.000
_cell.length_b   1.000
_cell.length_c   1.000
_cell.angle_alpha   90.00
_cell.angle_beta   90.00
_cell.angle_gamma   90.00
#
_symmetry.space_group_name_H-M   'P 1'
#
loop_
_entity.id
_entity.type
_entity.pdbx_description
1 polymer ?
#
loop_
_entity_poly.entity_id
_entity_poly.type
_entity_poly.pdbx_seq_one_letter_code
_entity_poly.pdbx_strand_id
1 'polypeptide(L)'
;MIVSLNTYLIIIGIFCLLIVIKPLYTRFIKKEESKNDAILLLLLLTIPINWFTPTILTITDCNNYTKEVVLFPTTKDGFKINYGRATYILNKSDRNLTFEYYYYGDNTPAKGEENKEIEPKQNAKVNVISIDYILSEPAESVSTKSSGATKTVLRCK
;
A
#
# COMPACT_ATOMS: atom_id res chain seq x y z
N MET A 1 -2.11 -10.60 12.63
CA MET A 1 -3.49 -10.59 12.08
C MET A 1 -3.44 -10.01 10.69
N ILE A 2 -4.00 -10.72 9.70
CA ILE A 2 -4.04 -10.32 8.29
C ILE A 2 -5.50 -10.06 7.94
N VAL A 3 -5.78 -8.94 7.28
CA VAL A 3 -7.13 -8.54 6.90
C VAL A 3 -7.16 -8.13 5.42
N SER A 4 -8.32 -8.23 4.78
CA SER A 4 -8.48 -7.69 3.42
C SER A 4 -8.25 -6.18 3.41
N LEU A 5 -7.82 -5.62 2.28
CA LEU A 5 -7.68 -4.16 2.13
C LEU A 5 -8.99 -3.42 2.45
N ASN A 6 -10.13 -3.96 2.01
CA ASN A 6 -11.43 -3.35 2.27
C ASN A 6 -11.76 -3.34 3.76
N THR A 7 -11.52 -4.45 4.46
CA THR A 7 -11.70 -4.52 5.92
C THR A 7 -10.79 -3.53 6.64
N TYR A 8 -9.52 -3.41 6.21
CA TYR A 8 -8.58 -2.44 6.75
C TYR A 8 -9.07 -1.00 6.59
N LEU A 9 -9.56 -0.63 5.40
CA LEU A 9 -10.11 0.70 5.12
C LEU A 9 -11.36 0.99 5.98
N ILE A 10 -12.22 0.00 6.19
CA ILE A 10 -13.38 0.12 7.09
C ILE A 10 -12.93 0.38 8.53
N ILE A 11 -11.96 -0.37 9.04
CA ILE A 11 -11.41 -0.19 10.39
C ILE A 11 -10.87 1.24 10.56
N ILE A 12 -10.06 1.72 9.61
CA ILE A 12 -9.54 3.08 9.63
C ILE A 12 -10.67 4.11 9.60
N GLY A 13 -11.66 3.92 8.71
CA GLY A 13 -12.81 4.82 8.61
C GLY A 13 -13.57 4.96 9.93
N ILE A 14 -13.78 3.85 10.65
CA ILE A 14 -14.43 3.86 11.97
C ILE A 14 -13.58 4.62 12.99
N PHE A 15 -12.28 4.37 13.07
CA PHE A 15 -11.40 5.11 13.99
C PHE A 15 -11.39 6.61 13.69
N CYS A 16 -11.32 6.99 12.41
CA CYS A 16 -11.39 8.39 11.99
C CYS A 16 -12.71 9.04 12.44
N LEU A 17 -13.82 8.34 12.25
CA LEU A 17 -15.15 8.84 12.65
C LEU A 17 -15.25 9.02 14.17
N LEU A 18 -14.75 8.06 14.97
CA LEU A 18 -14.74 8.15 16.44
C LEU A 18 -13.88 9.32 16.97
N ILE A 19 -12.76 9.62 16.31
CA ILE A 19 -11.90 10.75 16.71
C ILE A 19 -12.58 12.08 16.39
N VAL A 20 -13.28 12.16 15.25
CA VAL A 20 -13.85 13.41 14.74
C VAL A 20 -15.26 13.69 15.29
N ILE A 21 -16.00 12.68 15.77
CA ILE A 21 -17.38 12.88 16.26
C ILE A 21 -17.46 13.81 17.46
N LYS A 22 -16.55 13.67 18.43
CA LYS A 22 -16.51 14.48 19.65
C LYS A 22 -16.23 15.98 19.38
N PRO A 23 -15.17 16.35 18.62
CA PRO A 23 -14.91 17.76 18.30
C PRO A 23 -15.98 18.36 17.36
N LEU A 24 -16.58 17.57 16.47
CA LEU A 24 -17.73 18.04 15.68
C LEU A 24 -18.93 18.32 16.57
N TYR A 25 -19.26 17.42 17.50
CA TYR A 25 -20.36 17.60 18.44
C TYR A 25 -20.18 18.85 19.31
N THR A 26 -18.99 19.05 19.90
CA THR A 26 -18.72 20.23 20.73
C THR A 26 -18.78 21.53 19.92
N ARG A 27 -18.24 21.53 18.70
CA ARG A 27 -18.27 22.72 17.83
C ARG A 27 -19.67 23.07 17.34
N PHE A 28 -20.43 22.09 16.85
CA PHE A 28 -21.72 22.35 16.21
C PHE A 28 -22.90 22.41 17.19
N ILE A 29 -22.89 21.59 18.25
CA ILE A 29 -24.01 21.51 19.20
C ILE A 29 -23.73 22.37 20.43
N LYS A 30 -22.54 22.26 21.04
CA LYS A 30 -22.20 23.05 22.23
C LYS A 30 -21.67 24.46 21.93
N LYS A 31 -21.33 24.76 20.67
CA LYS A 31 -20.73 26.04 20.23
C LYS A 31 -19.47 26.41 21.03
N GLU A 32 -18.73 25.41 21.50
CA GLU A 32 -17.45 25.61 22.20
C GLU A 32 -16.30 25.58 21.18
N GLU A 33 -15.32 26.47 21.34
CA GLU A 33 -14.08 26.40 20.56
C GLU A 33 -13.24 25.19 21.02
N SER A 34 -13.36 24.09 20.28
CA SER A 34 -12.48 22.93 20.44
C SER A 34 -11.12 23.25 19.82
N LYS A 35 -10.04 23.13 20.60
CA LYS A 35 -8.67 23.15 20.10
C LYS A 35 -8.44 22.01 19.09
N ASN A 36 -7.52 22.24 18.14
CA ASN A 36 -7.17 21.39 16.99
C ASN A 36 -6.60 19.98 17.34
N ASP A 37 -6.67 19.56 18.61
CA ASP A 37 -6.02 18.36 19.14
C ASP A 37 -6.53 17.06 18.51
N ALA A 38 -7.79 17.04 18.07
CA ALA A 38 -8.37 15.86 17.41
C ALA A 38 -7.83 15.64 15.98
N ILE A 39 -7.55 16.71 15.23
CA ILE A 39 -6.93 16.61 13.91
C ILE A 39 -5.48 16.15 14.06
N LEU A 40 -4.77 16.67 15.06
CA LEU A 40 -3.41 16.25 15.38
C LEU A 40 -3.38 14.76 15.78
N LEU A 41 -4.31 14.31 16.63
CA LEU A 41 -4.45 12.91 17.01
C LEU A 41 -4.78 12.00 15.81
N LEU A 42 -5.67 12.46 14.93
CA LEU A 42 -6.01 11.75 13.71
C LEU A 42 -4.78 11.55 12.83
N LEU A 43 -4.01 12.60 12.57
CA LEU A 43 -2.79 12.53 11.77
C LEU A 43 -1.72 11.64 12.41
N LEU A 44 -1.54 11.75 13.74
CA LEU A 44 -0.63 10.90 14.52
C LEU A 44 -0.97 9.41 14.43
N LEU A 45 -2.24 9.06 14.28
CA LEU A 45 -2.68 7.68 14.12
C LEU A 45 -2.62 7.23 12.65
N THR A 46 -3.16 8.01 11.72
CA THR A 46 -3.33 7.56 10.34
C THR A 46 -2.04 7.53 9.54
N ILE A 47 -1.09 8.44 9.81
CA ILE A 47 0.17 8.51 9.05
C ILE A 47 1.04 7.28 9.32
N PRO A 48 1.39 6.93 10.58
CA PRO A 48 2.24 5.76 10.84
C PRO A 48 1.57 4.46 10.42
N ILE A 49 0.25 4.35 10.62
CA ILE A 49 -0.50 3.16 10.23
C ILE A 49 -0.42 2.95 8.73
N ASN A 50 -0.71 3.96 7.89
CA ASN A 50 -0.68 3.77 6.44
C ASN A 50 0.74 3.67 5.86
N TRP A 51 1.75 4.25 6.52
CA TRP A 51 3.13 4.26 6.01
C TRP A 51 3.90 2.98 6.39
N PHE A 52 3.59 2.35 7.52
CA PHE A 52 4.36 1.22 8.06
C PHE A 52 3.64 -0.13 8.03
N THR A 53 2.33 -0.19 7.78
CA THR A 53 1.65 -1.48 7.60
C THR A 53 1.98 -2.09 6.25
N PRO A 54 2.62 -3.27 6.21
CA PRO A 54 3.00 -3.88 4.96
C PRO A 54 1.77 -4.49 4.27
N THR A 55 1.81 -4.46 2.94
CA THR A 55 0.78 -5.06 2.08
C THR A 55 1.24 -6.45 1.62
N ILE A 56 0.31 -7.40 1.54
CA ILE A 56 0.50 -8.68 0.86
C ILE A 56 -0.30 -8.66 -0.44
N LEU A 57 0.38 -9.00 -1.54
CA LEU A 57 -0.24 -9.30 -2.82
C LEU A 57 -0.09 -10.80 -3.07
N THR A 58 -1.20 -11.53 -3.03
CA THR A 58 -1.21 -12.94 -3.41
C THR A 58 -1.68 -13.04 -4.86
N ILE A 59 -0.80 -13.49 -5.75
CA ILE A 59 -1.10 -13.65 -7.17
C ILE A 59 -1.45 -15.12 -7.40
N THR A 60 -2.67 -15.41 -7.83
CA THR A 60 -3.11 -16.78 -8.12
C THR A 60 -3.06 -17.07 -9.62
N ASP A 61 -3.29 -16.05 -10.44
CA ASP A 61 -3.21 -16.11 -11.90
C ASP A 61 -2.89 -14.72 -12.46
N CYS A 62 -2.58 -14.61 -13.76
CA CYS A 62 -2.20 -13.37 -14.42
C CYS A 62 -3.33 -12.34 -14.54
N ASN A 63 -4.55 -12.70 -14.18
CA ASN A 63 -5.69 -11.79 -14.13
C ASN A 63 -6.30 -11.67 -12.73
N ASN A 64 -5.76 -12.38 -11.74
CA ASN A 64 -6.38 -12.49 -10.42
C ASN A 64 -5.36 -12.36 -9.30
N TYR A 65 -5.64 -11.42 -8.39
CA TYR A 65 -4.85 -11.21 -7.20
C TYR A 65 -5.73 -10.82 -6.02
N THR A 66 -5.24 -11.14 -4.81
CA THR A 66 -5.83 -10.64 -3.57
C THR A 66 -4.86 -9.70 -2.88
N LYS A 67 -5.41 -8.59 -2.36
CA LYS A 67 -4.65 -7.59 -1.61
C LYS A 67 -5.08 -7.58 -0.15
N GLU A 68 -4.11 -7.82 0.72
CA GLU A 68 -4.30 -7.91 2.16
C GLU A 68 -3.33 -6.98 2.88
N VAL A 69 -3.68 -6.60 4.10
CA VAL A 69 -2.87 -5.75 4.98
C VAL A 69 -2.54 -6.52 6.24
N VAL A 70 -1.28 -6.41 6.67
CA VAL A 70 -0.81 -7.04 7.90
C VAL A 70 -0.80 -6.02 9.02
N LEU A 71 -1.70 -6.23 9.99
CA LEU A 71 -1.83 -5.34 11.13
C LEU A 71 -0.79 -5.59 12.21
N PHE A 72 -0.23 -6.81 12.29
CA PHE A 72 0.81 -7.19 13.24
C PHE A 72 1.81 -8.15 12.59
N PRO A 73 3.12 -8.06 12.89
CA PRO A 73 4.14 -8.93 12.32
C PRO A 73 3.75 -10.40 12.45
N THR A 74 3.98 -11.17 11.40
CA THR A 74 3.47 -12.53 11.30
C THR A 74 4.25 -13.33 10.26
N THR A 75 3.91 -14.60 10.11
CA THR A 75 4.46 -15.47 9.07
C THR A 75 3.31 -15.96 8.21
N LYS A 76 3.43 -15.85 6.90
CA LYS A 76 2.47 -16.39 5.93
C LYS A 76 3.24 -17.16 4.87
N ASP A 77 2.84 -18.40 4.60
CA ASP A 77 3.46 -19.29 3.60
C ASP A 77 5.00 -19.38 3.76
N GLY A 78 5.46 -19.55 5.00
CA GLY A 78 6.88 -19.62 5.36
C GLY A 78 7.64 -18.29 5.30
N PHE A 79 6.99 -17.20 4.89
CA PHE A 79 7.61 -15.89 4.71
C PHE A 79 7.31 -14.97 5.90
N LYS A 80 8.37 -14.47 6.56
CA LYS A 80 8.26 -13.57 7.71
C LYS A 80 7.94 -12.15 7.25
N ILE A 81 6.83 -11.61 7.75
CA ILE A 81 6.32 -10.30 7.40
C ILE A 81 6.46 -9.39 8.63
N ASN A 82 7.20 -8.30 8.45
CA ASN A 82 7.45 -7.30 9.48
C ASN A 82 6.96 -5.94 9.00
N TYR A 83 6.78 -5.01 9.93
CA TYR A 83 6.50 -3.62 9.58
C TYR A 83 7.59 -3.00 8.71
N GLY A 84 7.19 -2.03 7.90
CA GLY A 84 8.09 -1.26 7.04
C GLY A 84 7.46 -0.88 5.72
N ARG A 85 8.20 -0.07 4.95
CA ARG A 85 7.83 0.32 3.58
C ARG A 85 8.06 -0.84 2.62
N ALA A 86 7.19 -1.83 2.69
CA ALA A 86 7.34 -3.05 1.92
C ALA A 86 6.01 -3.64 1.48
N THR A 87 6.03 -4.21 0.28
CA THR A 87 4.98 -5.05 -0.25
C THR A 87 5.55 -6.45 -0.41
N TYR A 88 4.80 -7.43 0.06
CA TYR A 88 5.13 -8.84 0.05
C TYR A 88 4.33 -9.51 -1.06
N ILE A 89 5.01 -10.08 -2.05
CA ILE A 89 4.39 -10.71 -3.22
C ILE A 89 4.48 -12.22 -3.01
N LEU A 90 3.33 -12.87 -2.96
CA LEU A 90 3.22 -14.32 -2.88
C LEU A 90 2.80 -14.83 -4.27
N ASN A 91 3.75 -15.37 -5.03
CA ASN A 91 3.44 -15.92 -6.34
C ASN A 91 2.89 -17.34 -6.20
N LYS A 92 1.57 -17.49 -6.15
CA LYS A 92 0.92 -18.81 -6.15
C LYS A 92 0.57 -19.30 -7.55
N SER A 93 0.84 -18.51 -8.59
CA SER A 93 0.64 -18.90 -9.98
C SER A 93 1.73 -19.86 -10.47
N ASP A 94 1.55 -20.39 -11.69
CA ASP A 94 2.57 -21.19 -12.39
C ASP A 94 3.43 -20.33 -13.34
N ARG A 95 3.29 -19.01 -13.27
CA ARG A 95 3.95 -18.04 -14.17
C ARG A 95 5.02 -17.26 -13.42
N ASN A 96 6.02 -16.79 -14.17
CA ASN A 96 6.99 -15.84 -13.63
C ASN A 96 6.31 -14.48 -13.48
N LEU A 97 6.60 -13.79 -12.38
CA LEU A 97 6.22 -12.39 -12.20
C LEU A 97 7.45 -11.51 -12.31
N THR A 98 7.26 -10.30 -12.83
CA THR A 98 8.32 -9.29 -12.85
C THR A 98 7.81 -8.02 -12.20
N PHE A 99 8.53 -7.58 -11.17
CA PHE A 99 8.37 -6.29 -10.53
C PHE A 99 9.41 -5.31 -11.10
N GLU A 100 8.95 -4.16 -11.56
CA GLU A 100 9.80 -3.18 -12.22
C GLU A 100 9.39 -1.75 -11.88
N TYR A 101 10.36 -0.85 -12.01
CA TYR A 101 10.12 0.58 -12.01
C TYR A 101 9.94 1.07 -13.45
N TYR A 102 8.88 1.83 -13.68
CA TYR A 102 8.53 2.40 -14.97
C TYR A 102 8.64 3.92 -14.89
N TYR A 103 9.44 4.51 -15.78
CA TYR A 103 9.83 5.91 -15.73
C TYR A 103 9.13 6.71 -16.83
N TYR A 104 8.53 7.83 -16.46
CA TYR A 104 7.89 8.78 -17.37
C TYR A 104 8.66 10.10 -17.41
N GLY A 105 8.70 10.73 -18.58
CA GLY A 105 9.38 12.01 -18.78
C GLY A 105 10.87 11.90 -18.55
N ASP A 106 11.44 12.86 -17.83
CA ASP A 106 12.89 12.95 -17.60
C ASP A 106 13.38 12.10 -16.41
N ASN A 107 12.52 11.25 -15.83
CA ASN A 107 12.91 10.44 -14.67
C ASN A 107 13.88 9.31 -15.06
N THR A 108 14.87 9.08 -14.21
CA THR A 108 15.85 8.00 -14.35
C THR A 108 15.89 7.12 -13.10
N PRO A 109 16.42 5.88 -13.19
CA PRO A 109 16.56 5.01 -12.04
C PRO A 109 17.29 5.65 -10.85
N ALA A 110 16.66 5.62 -9.68
CA ALA A 110 17.25 6.10 -8.44
C ALA A 110 18.02 4.97 -7.72
N LYS A 111 18.93 5.34 -6.83
CA LYS A 111 19.70 4.38 -6.04
C LYS A 111 18.76 3.56 -5.14
N GLY A 112 18.78 2.24 -5.30
CA GLY A 112 17.94 1.30 -4.54
C GLY A 112 16.63 0.91 -5.24
N GLU A 113 16.39 1.40 -6.45
CA GLU A 113 15.34 0.89 -7.33
C GLU A 113 15.88 -0.33 -8.09
N GLU A 114 15.42 -1.51 -7.67
CA GLU A 114 15.84 -2.78 -8.24
C GLU A 114 14.62 -3.54 -8.78
N ASN A 115 14.69 -3.89 -10.07
CA ASN A 115 13.73 -4.80 -10.67
C ASN A 115 13.92 -6.20 -10.08
N LYS A 116 12.83 -6.97 -9.97
CA LYS A 116 12.85 -8.32 -9.43
C LYS A 116 12.04 -9.26 -10.29
N GLU A 117 12.64 -10.39 -10.65
CA GLU A 117 11.93 -11.55 -11.18
C GLU A 117 11.55 -12.48 -10.02
N ILE A 118 10.33 -12.98 -10.04
CA ILE A 118 9.76 -13.83 -9.00
C ILE A 118 9.29 -15.10 -9.70
N GLU A 119 10.03 -16.18 -9.49
CA GLU A 119 9.73 -17.48 -10.07
C GLU A 119 8.37 -18.03 -9.59
N PRO A 120 7.82 -19.03 -10.28
CA PRO A 120 6.57 -19.66 -9.90
C PRO A 120 6.68 -20.26 -8.50
N LYS A 121 5.62 -20.16 -7.70
CA LYS A 121 5.57 -20.64 -6.31
C LYS A 121 6.59 -20.02 -5.36
N GLN A 122 7.28 -18.95 -5.77
CA GLN A 122 8.24 -18.21 -4.92
C GLN A 122 7.63 -16.92 -4.35
N ASN A 123 8.16 -16.52 -3.20
CA ASN A 123 7.74 -15.31 -2.51
C ASN A 123 8.84 -14.25 -2.61
N ALA A 124 8.45 -12.98 -2.76
CA ALA A 124 9.40 -11.88 -2.81
C ALA A 124 8.96 -10.70 -1.95
N LYS A 125 9.94 -9.93 -1.49
CA LYS A 125 9.72 -8.63 -0.84
C LYS A 125 10.22 -7.53 -1.76
N VAL A 126 9.37 -6.53 -2.01
CA VAL A 126 9.73 -5.29 -2.71
C VAL A 126 9.62 -4.12 -1.73
N ASN A 127 10.56 -3.18 -1.80
CA ASN A 127 10.67 -2.08 -0.84
C ASN A 127 9.79 -0.88 -1.24
N VAL A 128 8.53 -1.15 -1.59
CA VAL A 128 7.54 -0.14 -1.96
C VAL A 128 6.26 -0.36 -1.17
N ILE A 129 5.56 0.72 -0.82
CA ILE A 129 4.32 0.66 -0.02
C ILE A 129 3.13 0.19 -0.89
N SER A 130 3.12 0.62 -2.14
CA SER A 130 2.07 0.32 -3.11
C SER A 130 2.68 0.09 -4.48
N ILE A 131 2.10 -0.84 -5.24
CA ILE A 131 2.40 -1.04 -6.65
C ILE A 131 1.31 -0.32 -7.46
N ASP A 132 1.70 0.51 -8.43
CA ASP A 132 0.78 1.34 -9.21
C ASP A 132 -0.03 0.51 -10.23
N TYR A 133 0.66 -0.39 -10.95
CA TYR A 133 0.06 -1.26 -11.95
C TYR A 133 0.26 -2.71 -11.54
N ILE A 134 -0.84 -3.41 -11.22
CA ILE A 134 -0.83 -4.80 -10.78
C ILE A 134 -1.53 -5.62 -11.84
N LEU A 135 -0.77 -6.45 -12.55
CA LEU A 135 -1.24 -7.30 -13.64
C LEU A 135 -1.98 -6.52 -14.74
N SER A 136 -1.62 -5.25 -14.91
CA SER A 136 -2.19 -4.34 -15.90
C SER A 136 -1.08 -3.62 -16.65
N GLU A 137 -1.39 -3.19 -17.86
CA GLU A 137 -0.46 -2.39 -18.64
C GLU A 137 -0.27 -1.00 -18.01
N PRO A 138 0.98 -0.50 -17.95
CA PRO A 138 1.23 0.87 -17.55
C PRO A 138 0.56 1.82 -18.54
N ALA A 139 0.10 2.98 -18.05
CA ALA A 139 -0.45 4.00 -18.93
C ALA A 139 0.61 4.50 -19.92
N GLU A 140 0.23 4.91 -21.12
CA GLU A 140 1.19 5.47 -22.09
C GLU A 140 1.73 6.83 -21.63
N SER A 141 0.92 7.60 -20.90
CA SER A 141 1.30 8.89 -20.34
C SER A 141 0.63 9.12 -18.99
N VAL A 142 1.27 9.94 -18.16
CA VAL A 142 0.75 10.33 -16.85
C VAL A 142 0.77 11.86 -16.72
N SER A 143 -0.34 12.42 -16.25
CA SER A 143 -0.40 13.84 -15.93
C SER A 143 0.29 14.07 -14.58
N THR A 144 1.42 14.77 -14.59
CA THR A 144 2.16 15.17 -13.39
C THR A 144 2.45 16.67 -13.38
N LYS A 145 2.63 17.24 -12.18
CA LYS A 145 3.07 18.63 -11.99
C LYS A 145 4.59 18.81 -12.16
N SER A 146 5.34 17.71 -12.24
CA SER A 146 6.81 17.65 -12.45
C SER A 146 7.17 17.28 -13.89
N SER A 147 8.44 17.40 -14.27
CA SER A 147 8.95 16.98 -15.59
C SER A 147 8.97 15.47 -15.81
N GLY A 148 8.82 14.67 -14.75
CA GLY A 148 8.78 13.22 -14.83
C GLY A 148 8.09 12.57 -13.63
N ALA A 149 7.83 11.27 -13.75
CA ALA A 149 7.23 10.46 -12.67
C ALA A 149 7.78 9.03 -12.72
N THR A 150 7.97 8.42 -11.55
CA THR A 150 8.30 7.00 -11.45
C THR A 150 7.08 6.25 -10.95
N LYS A 151 6.77 5.14 -11.60
CA LYS A 151 5.68 4.22 -11.26
C LYS A 151 6.24 2.82 -11.07
N THR A 152 5.45 1.96 -10.44
CA THR A 152 5.81 0.59 -10.15
C THR A 152 4.84 -0.37 -10.82
N VAL A 153 5.38 -1.40 -11.47
CA VAL A 153 4.62 -2.36 -12.27
C VAL A 153 4.91 -3.76 -11.76
N LEU A 154 3.87 -4.57 -11.58
CA LEU A 154 3.96 -6.00 -11.37
C LEU A 154 3.21 -6.69 -12.50
N ARG A 155 3.90 -7.50 -13.31
CA ARG A 155 3.32 -8.17 -14.47
C ARG A 155 3.65 -9.66 -14.51
N CYS A 156 2.80 -10.43 -15.16
CA CYS A 156 3.14 -11.78 -15.58
C CYS A 156 4.05 -11.76 -16.81
N LYS A 157 4.83 -12.83 -16.95
CA LYS A 157 5.68 -13.12 -18.11
C LYS A 157 5.25 -14.44 -18.76
#